data_AF-A0A9Q0PSD9-F1
#
_entry.id   AF-A0A9Q0PSD9-F1
#
_cell.length_a   1.000
_cell.length_b   1.000
_cell.length_c   1.000
_cell.angle_alpha   90.00
_cell.angle_beta   90.00
_cell.angle_gamma   90.00
#
_symmetry.space_group_name_H-M   'P 1'
#
loop_
_entity.id
_entity.type
_entity.pdbx_description
1 polymer ?
#
loop_
_entity_poly.entity_id
_entity_poly.type
_entity_poly.pdbx_seq_one_letter_code
_entity_poly.pdbx_strand_id
1 'polypeptide(L)' 'SRCIGEFSFRSEVRAGTLRWGRVVVVLENKIYVYSFMDLNLLHQIEAHLRGLCWLAFSQSKHRICVSLPGASSRPGSN' A
#
# COMPACT_ATOMS: atom_id res chain seq x y z
N SER A 1 -18.93 19.03 6.46
CA SER A 1 -17.89 18.03 6.14
C SER A 1 -18.52 16.65 6.19
N ARG A 2 -18.58 15.93 5.07
CA ARG A 2 -19.13 14.56 5.02
C ARG A 2 -17.96 13.58 5.10
N CYS A 3 -17.92 12.76 6.15
CA CYS A 3 -16.98 11.65 6.23
C CYS A 3 -17.34 10.61 5.15
N ILE A 4 -16.36 10.20 4.35
CA ILE A 4 -16.57 9.22 3.26
C ILE A 4 -16.47 7.80 3.81
N GLY A 5 -15.66 7.59 4.85
CA GLY A 5 -15.51 6.32 5.55
C GLY A 5 -14.45 6.43 6.63
N GLU A 6 -14.53 5.54 7.63
CA GLU A 6 -13.54 5.41 8.69
C GLU A 6 -12.86 4.06 8.57
N PHE A 7 -11.54 4.04 8.70
CA PHE A 7 -10.77 2.81 8.69
C PHE A 7 -10.17 2.58 10.07
N SER A 8 -10.53 1.44 10.68
CA SER A 8 -10.02 1.04 11.99
C SER A 8 -9.06 -0.13 11.82
N PHE A 9 -7.82 0.04 12.29
CA PHE A 9 -6.78 -0.97 12.22
C PHE A 9 -6.40 -1.45 13.62
N ARG A 10 -6.08 -2.74 13.75
CA ARG A 10 -5.60 -3.32 15.01
C ARG A 10 -4.13 -2.97 15.31
N SER A 11 -3.37 -2.57 14.29
CA SER A 11 -1.97 -2.19 14.40
C SER A 11 -1.80 -0.71 14.08
N GLU A 12 -0.71 -0.12 14.58
CA GLU A 12 -0.41 1.29 14.35
C GLU A 12 -0.26 1.59 12.85
N VAL A 13 -0.94 2.64 12.39
CA VAL A 13 -0.79 3.16 11.04
C VAL A 13 0.47 4.02 11.01
N ARG A 14 1.51 3.55 10.32
CA ARG A 14 2.77 4.26 10.15
C ARG A 14 2.64 5.42 9.15
N ALA A 15 1.87 5.23 8.08
CA ALA A 15 1.63 6.26 7.09
C ALA A 15 0.33 6.00 6.31
N GLY A 16 -0.30 7.06 5.82
CA GLY A 16 -1.44 7.00 4.91
C GLY A 16 -1.23 7.93 3.72
N THR A 17 -1.60 7.48 2.52
CA THR A 17 -1.58 8.33 1.32
C THR A 17 -2.75 8.03 0.41
N LEU A 18 -3.33 9.06 -0.19
CA LEU A 18 -4.38 8.94 -1.19
C LEU A 18 -3.78 9.29 -2.56
N ARG A 19 -3.78 8.34 -3.50
CA ARG A 19 -3.26 8.58 -4.85
C ARG A 19 -4.11 7.91 -5.92
N TRP A 20 -4.50 8.67 -6.94
CA TRP A 20 -5.37 8.25 -8.05
C TRP A 20 -6.65 7.52 -7.61
N GLY A 21 -7.31 8.02 -6.56
CA GLY A 21 -8.51 7.37 -6.05
C GLY A 21 -8.24 6.02 -5.39
N ARG A 22 -7.03 5.82 -4.85
CA ARG A 22 -6.69 4.67 -4.00
C ARG A 22 -6.12 5.14 -2.69
N VAL A 23 -6.67 4.64 -1.60
CA VAL A 23 -6.18 4.90 -0.23
C VAL A 23 -5.15 3.83 0.10
N VAL A 24 -3.90 4.21 0.27
CA VAL A 24 -2.84 3.32 0.72
C VAL A 24 -2.60 3.57 2.19
N VAL A 25 -2.73 2.53 3.00
CA VAL A 25 -2.47 2.53 4.43
C VAL A 25 -1.29 1.62 4.70
N VAL A 26 -0.24 2.18 5.30
CA VAL A 26 0.97 1.47 5.70
C VAL A 26 0.91 1.23 7.20
N LEU A 27 0.92 -0.03 7.60
CA LEU A 27 1.06 -0.50 8.97
C LEU A 27 2.43 -1.15 9.14
N GLU A 28 2.75 -1.53 10.37
CA GLU A 28 4.05 -2.10 10.73
C GLU A 28 4.44 -3.34 9.90
N ASN A 29 3.51 -4.27 9.69
CA ASN A 29 3.78 -5.52 8.97
C ASN A 29 2.90 -5.67 7.72
N LYS A 30 2.06 -4.69 7.40
CA LYS A 30 1.03 -4.78 6.35
C LYS A 30 0.82 -3.47 5.64
N ILE A 31 0.63 -3.52 4.34
CA ILE A 31 0.20 -2.40 3.52
C ILE A 31 -1.15 -2.78 2.90
N TYR A 32 -2.15 -1.93 3.11
CA TYR A 32 -3.47 -2.07 2.49
C TYR A 32 -3.67 -0.99 1.43
N VAL A 33 -4.22 -1.38 0.30
CA VAL A 33 -4.62 -0.47 -0.78
C VAL A 33 -6.12 -0.62 -0.95
N TYR A 34 -6.87 0.45 -0.69
CA TYR A 34 -8.32 0.51 -0.87
C TYR A 34 -8.70 1.35 -2.08
N SER A 35 -9.84 1.05 -2.70
CA SER A 35 -10.50 1.93 -3.66
C SER A 35 -11.09 3.12 -2.92
N PHE A 36 -10.89 4.34 -3.40
CA PHE A 36 -11.53 5.53 -2.84
C PHE A 36 -13.02 5.62 -3.19
N MET A 37 -13.45 5.02 -4.31
CA MET A 37 -14.85 5.05 -4.75
C MET A 37 -15.72 4.15 -3.87
N ASP A 38 -15.28 2.91 -3.64
CA ASP A 38 -16.09 1.87 -2.99
C ASP A 38 -15.58 1.49 -1.60
N LEU A 39 -14.45 2.08 -1.16
CA LEU A 39 -13.74 1.74 0.10
C LEU A 39 -13.34 0.27 0.23
N ASN A 40 -13.39 -0.47 -0.88
CA ASN A 40 -13.05 -1.89 -0.94
C ASN A 40 -11.54 -2.11 -0.96
N LEU A 41 -11.09 -3.16 -0.29
CA LEU A 41 -9.69 -3.56 -0.29
C LEU A 41 -9.30 -4.12 -1.65
N LEU A 42 -8.40 -3.43 -2.36
CA LEU A 42 -7.88 -3.83 -3.65
C LEU A 42 -6.66 -4.74 -3.51
N HIS A 43 -5.72 -4.37 -2.64
CA HIS A 43 -4.49 -5.14 -2.43
C HIS A 43 -4.07 -5.15 -0.95
N GLN A 44 -3.58 -6.30 -0.50
CA GLN A 44 -2.96 -6.47 0.80
C GLN A 44 -1.56 -7.04 0.59
N ILE A 45 -0.56 -6.33 1.07
CA ILE A 45 0.85 -6.69 0.93
C ILE A 45 1.40 -6.86 2.33
N GLU A 46 1.95 -8.04 2.62
CA GLU A 46 2.54 -8.32 3.92
C GLU A 46 4.02 -7.94 3.89
N ALA A 47 4.36 -6.85 4.57
CA ALA A 47 5.72 -6.36 4.70
C ALA A 47 6.36 -7.03 5.91
N HIS A 48 6.67 -8.33 5.80
CA HIS A 48 7.47 -9.06 6.78
C HIS A 48 8.93 -8.61 6.68
N LEU A 49 9.24 -7.44 7.21
CA LEU A 49 10.59 -6.89 7.10
C LEU A 49 11.10 -6.38 8.43
N ARG A 50 12.13 -7.07 8.90
CA ARG A 50 13.07 -6.58 9.91
C ARG A 50 13.95 -5.42 9.39
N GLY A 51 13.57 -4.75 8.30
CA GLY A 51 14.33 -3.66 7.67
C GLY A 51 13.63 -3.07 6.45
N LEU A 52 13.34 -1.77 6.53
CA LEU A 52 13.05 -0.82 5.44
C LEU A 52 12.25 -1.35 4.23
N CYS A 53 10.93 -1.21 4.27
CA CYS A 53 10.04 -1.33 3.11
C CYS A 53 9.95 0.00 2.37
N TRP A 54 10.13 0.01 1.03
CA TRP A 54 9.92 1.21 0.22
C TRP A 54 8.72 1.04 -0.70
N LEU A 55 7.89 2.08 -0.75
CA LEU A 55 6.65 2.11 -1.52
C LEU A 55 6.76 3.18 -2.60
N ALA A 56 6.78 2.75 -3.86
CA ALA A 56 6.92 3.62 -5.03
C ALA A 56 5.63 3.66 -5.86
N PHE A 57 5.29 4.84 -6.34
CA PHE A 57 4.11 5.07 -7.18
C PHE A 57 4.56 5.39 -8.61
N SER A 58 4.22 4.55 -9.59
CA SER A 58 4.54 4.80 -10.99
C SER A 58 3.42 5.51 -11.72
N GLN A 59 3.70 6.69 -12.30
CA GLN A 59 2.73 7.56 -12.97
C GLN A 59 2.13 6.95 -14.24
N SER A 60 2.87 6.10 -14.94
CA SER A 60 2.49 5.65 -16.28
C SER A 60 1.50 4.49 -16.30
N LYS A 61 1.25 3.79 -15.18
CA LYS A 61 0.38 2.59 -15.17
C LYS A 61 -0.54 2.47 -13.95
N HIS A 62 -0.70 3.50 -13.12
CA HIS A 62 -1.41 3.39 -11.83
C HIS A 62 -0.95 2.18 -11.00
N ARG A 63 0.36 1.90 -11.02
CA ARG A 63 0.95 0.75 -10.31
C ARG A 63 1.61 1.23 -9.03
N ILE A 64 1.42 0.43 -7.98
CA ILE A 64 2.12 0.56 -6.71
C ILE A 64 3.19 -0.52 -6.71
N CYS A 65 4.45 -0.13 -6.63
CA CYS A 65 5.58 -1.04 -6.50
C CYS A 65 6.04 -1.02 -5.05
N VAL A 66 6.20 -2.19 -4.45
CA VAL A 66 6.73 -2.33 -3.09
C VAL A 66 8.03 -3.11 -3.18
N SER A 67 9.14 -2.51 -2.76
CA SER A 67 10.42 -3.21 -2.65
C SER A 67 10.66 -3.63 -1.22
N LEU A 68 10.93 -4.93 -1.05
CA LEU A 68 11.24 -5.55 0.23
C LEU A 68 12.68 -6.08 0.18
N PRO A 69 13.63 -5.58 0.99
CA PRO A 69 14.96 -6.17 1.09
C PRO A 69 14.86 -7.58 1.69
N GLY A 70 14.81 -8.58 0.82
CA GLY A 70 14.64 -9.99 1.19
C GLY A 70 13.73 -10.77 0.24
N ALA A 71 12.89 -10.10 -0.57
CA ALA A 71 12.07 -10.77 -1.58
C ALA A 71 12.65 -10.50 -2.98
N SER A 72 13.46 -11.44 -3.47
CA SER A 72 13.97 -11.45 -4.85
C SER A 72 12.83 -11.63 -5.85
N SER A 73 12.13 -10.56 -6.21
CA SER A 73 11.36 -10.53 -7.46
C SER A 73 12.11 -9.66 -8.46
N ARG A 74 13.04 -10.29 -9.19
CA ARG A 74 13.54 -9.78 -10.47
C ARG A 74 12.32 -9.62 -11.40
N PRO A 75 11.94 -8.42 -11.84
CA PRO A 75 11.14 -8.30 -13.04
C PRO A 75 12.01 -8.80 -14.20
N GLY A 76 11.50 -9.75 -14.97
CA GLY A 76 12.25 -10.46 -16.00
C GLY A 76 13.09 -9.54 -16.89
N SER A 77 14.35 -9.94 -17.05
CA SER A 77 15.19 -9.53 -18.17
C SER A 77 14.49 -9.94 -19.46
N ASN A 78 14.28 -9.00 -20.36
CA ASN A 78 14.18 -9.28 -21.78
C ASN A 78 15.16 -8.34 -22.49
#